data_AF-A0A848Y717-F1
#
_entry.id   AF-A0A848Y717-F1
#
_cell.length_a   1.000
_cell.length_b   1.000
_cell.length_c   1.000
_cell.angle_alpha   90.00
_cell.angle_beta   90.00
_cell.angle_gamma   90.00
#
_symmetry.space_group_name_H-M   'P 1'
#
loop_
_entity.id
_entity.type
_entity.pdbx_description
1 polymer ?
#
loop_
_entity_poly.entity_id
_entity_poly.type
_entity_poly.pdbx_seq_one_letter_code
_entity_poly.pdbx_strand_id
1 'polypeptide(L)'
;MKEIGRRAFNLGLTGALGTGLIGGAAAPARAYTGPNMIIVRFGGGVRRAETIAAKTTYAPYMLNVLAKCGTLIPNLSIAQLDDVDTSHAEGTLNILTGRYRGYSKVGTQGLAPLLEPNAPTLFEYVRKAYNIPAHQAL
;
A
#
# COMPACT_ATOMS: atom_id res chain seq x y z
N MET A 1 -6.51 25.35 8.49
CA MET A 1 -7.05 24.08 9.05
C MET A 1 -5.91 23.37 9.77
N LYS A 2 -6.00 23.18 11.09
CA LYS A 2 -4.97 22.46 11.87
C LYS A 2 -5.17 20.96 11.69
N GLU A 3 -4.16 20.25 11.18
CA GLU A 3 -4.17 18.78 11.10
C GLU A 3 -4.13 18.17 12.50
N ILE A 4 -5.07 17.28 12.80
CA ILE A 4 -5.08 16.47 14.01
C ILE A 4 -4.10 15.33 13.78
N GLY A 5 -2.96 15.36 14.49
CA GLY A 5 -1.93 14.33 14.38
C GLY A 5 -2.43 12.95 14.84
N ARG A 6 -1.93 11.89 14.19
CA ARG A 6 -2.26 10.48 14.47
C ARG A 6 -2.19 10.07 15.94
N ARG A 7 -1.29 10.71 16.70
CA ARG A 7 -1.17 10.50 18.16
C ARG A 7 -2.38 11.03 18.93
N ALA A 8 -2.99 12.13 18.49
CA ALA A 8 -4.22 12.65 19.08
C ALA A 8 -5.43 11.79 18.76
N PHE A 9 -5.45 11.11 17.60
CA PHE A 9 -6.50 10.13 17.27
C PHE A 9 -6.45 8.92 18.20
N ASN A 10 -5.26 8.37 18.47
CA ASN A 10 -5.11 7.22 19.37
C ASN A 10 -5.21 7.59 20.86
N LEU A 11 -4.77 8.80 21.27
CA LEU A 11 -4.94 9.29 22.65
C LEU A 11 -6.37 9.76 22.96
N GLY A 12 -7.19 10.07 21.96
CA GLY A 12 -8.59 10.46 22.16
C GLY A 12 -9.48 9.31 22.64
N LEU A 13 -9.01 8.06 22.59
CA LEU A 13 -9.80 6.88 22.92
C LEU A 13 -9.77 6.49 24.41
N THR A 14 -8.87 7.05 25.21
CA THR A 14 -8.71 6.71 26.64
C THR A 14 -9.31 7.73 27.62
N GLY A 15 -9.89 8.83 27.12
CA GLY A 15 -10.30 9.97 27.95
C GLY A 15 -11.79 10.18 28.20
N ALA A 16 -12.70 9.31 27.74
CA ALA A 16 -14.15 9.53 27.87
C ALA A 16 -14.87 8.29 28.42
N LEU A 17 -14.70 8.03 29.73
CA LEU A 17 -15.63 7.21 30.49
C LEU A 17 -16.78 8.10 30.97
N GLY A 18 -17.91 8.07 30.27
CA GLY A 18 -19.09 8.85 30.65
C GLY A 18 -20.28 8.68 29.71
N THR A 19 -21.05 7.62 29.96
CA THR A 19 -22.50 7.47 29.66
C THR A 19 -23.04 7.92 28.30
N GLY A 20 -23.30 6.93 27.42
CA GLY A 20 -24.12 7.10 26.22
C GLY A 20 -24.24 5.82 25.40
N LEU A 21 -25.20 4.96 25.75
CA LEU A 21 -25.83 3.96 24.87
C LEU A 21 -26.25 4.70 23.57
N ILE A 22 -26.04 4.28 22.32
CA ILE A 22 -25.91 2.97 21.69
C ILE A 22 -24.90 3.21 20.55
N GLY A 23 -23.63 2.92 20.77
CA GLY A 23 -22.70 2.76 19.65
C GLY A 23 -23.13 1.50 18.92
N GLY A 24 -23.84 1.64 17.79
CA GLY A 24 -24.29 0.50 17.00
C GLY A 24 -23.14 -0.49 16.88
N ALA A 25 -23.33 -1.70 17.40
CA ALA A 25 -22.31 -2.73 17.37
C ALA A 25 -21.82 -2.82 15.92
N ALA A 26 -20.55 -2.48 15.71
CA ALA A 26 -19.97 -2.54 14.38
C ALA A 26 -20.26 -3.96 13.88
N ALA A 27 -20.97 -4.07 12.75
CA ALA A 27 -21.34 -5.36 12.20
C ALA A 27 -20.07 -6.22 12.14
N PRO A 28 -20.11 -7.48 12.61
CA PRO A 28 -18.93 -8.31 12.68
C PRO A 28 -18.27 -8.33 11.30
N ALA A 29 -16.98 -8.01 11.25
CA ALA A 29 -16.23 -8.00 10.01
C ALA A 29 -16.37 -9.37 9.35
N ARG A 30 -16.66 -9.39 8.05
CA ARG A 30 -17.00 -10.63 7.35
C ARG A 30 -15.76 -11.53 7.27
N ALA A 31 -15.95 -12.84 7.31
CA ALA A 31 -14.85 -13.75 6.99
C ALA A 31 -14.44 -13.55 5.52
N TYR A 32 -13.14 -13.51 5.25
CA TYR A 32 -12.64 -13.45 3.89
C TYR A 32 -12.64 -14.86 3.27
N THR A 33 -13.42 -15.03 2.20
CA THR A 33 -13.53 -16.30 1.46
C THR A 33 -12.94 -16.21 0.05
N GLY A 34 -12.30 -15.08 -0.27
CA GLY A 34 -11.64 -14.86 -1.55
C GLY A 34 -10.28 -15.57 -1.65
N PRO A 35 -9.64 -15.49 -2.81
CA PRO A 35 -8.29 -16.05 -3.01
C PRO A 35 -7.23 -15.26 -2.25
N ASN A 36 -6.11 -15.90 -1.93
CA ASN A 36 -4.95 -15.18 -1.40
C ASN A 36 -4.46 -14.14 -2.42
N MET A 37 -4.24 -12.91 -1.97
CA MET A 37 -3.69 -11.84 -2.81
C MET A 37 -2.22 -11.65 -2.47
N ILE A 38 -1.37 -11.68 -3.49
CA ILE A 38 0.08 -11.45 -3.36
C ILE A 38 0.46 -10.30 -4.28
N ILE A 39 1.05 -9.25 -3.71
CA ILE A 39 1.58 -8.12 -4.46
C ILE A 39 3.10 -8.23 -4.47
N VAL A 40 3.67 -8.54 -5.63
CA VAL A 40 5.12 -8.55 -5.83
C VAL A 40 5.52 -7.24 -6.46
N ARG A 41 6.16 -6.36 -5.69
CA ARG A 41 6.77 -5.13 -6.19
C ARG A 41 8.28 -5.33 -6.29
N PHE A 42 8.81 -5.20 -7.50
CA PHE A 42 10.24 -5.20 -7.71
C PHE A 42 10.86 -3.87 -7.22
N GLY A 43 12.02 -3.95 -6.59
CA GLY A 43 12.81 -2.77 -6.20
C GLY A 43 13.43 -2.04 -7.40
N GLY A 44 14.58 -1.41 -7.19
CA GLY A 44 15.30 -0.73 -8.29
C GLY A 44 15.84 -1.68 -9.36
N GLY A 45 16.10 -1.14 -10.54
CA GLY A 45 16.77 -1.84 -11.63
C GLY A 45 15.87 -2.68 -12.55
N VAL A 46 14.57 -2.86 -12.24
CA VAL A 46 13.67 -3.61 -13.13
C VAL A 46 13.10 -2.71 -14.22
N ARG A 47 13.63 -2.86 -15.43
CA ARG A 47 13.22 -2.10 -16.62
C ARG A 47 12.31 -2.91 -17.52
N ARG A 48 11.34 -2.24 -18.14
CA ARG A 48 10.35 -2.85 -19.03
C ARG A 48 11.01 -3.62 -20.20
N ALA A 49 11.90 -2.97 -20.94
CA ALA A 49 12.58 -3.59 -22.09
C ALA A 49 13.37 -4.85 -21.69
N GLU A 50 13.98 -4.83 -20.52
CA GLU A 50 14.77 -5.93 -19.97
C GLU A 50 13.90 -7.05 -19.37
N THR A 51 12.62 -6.78 -19.09
CA THR A 51 11.71 -7.76 -18.46
C THR A 51 10.81 -8.44 -19.49
N ILE A 52 10.23 -7.69 -20.44
CA ILE A 52 9.16 -8.19 -21.31
C ILE A 52 9.54 -8.28 -22.79
N ALA A 53 10.73 -7.84 -23.21
CA ALA A 53 11.16 -8.03 -24.59
C ALA A 53 11.68 -9.45 -24.80
N ALA A 54 11.01 -10.21 -25.67
CA ALA A 54 11.27 -11.65 -25.84
C ALA A 54 12.73 -12.00 -26.19
N LYS A 55 13.41 -11.16 -27.00
CA LYS A 55 14.78 -11.43 -27.45
C LYS A 55 15.86 -11.10 -26.42
N THR A 56 15.54 -10.28 -25.42
CA THR A 56 16.52 -9.68 -24.51
C THR A 56 16.06 -9.71 -23.05
N THR A 57 15.10 -10.58 -22.71
CA THR A 57 14.55 -10.63 -21.35
C THR A 57 15.57 -11.24 -20.37
N TYR A 58 15.80 -10.56 -19.26
CA TYR A 58 16.50 -11.07 -18.09
C TYR A 58 15.55 -11.71 -17.06
N ALA A 59 14.23 -11.72 -17.35
CA ALA A 59 13.19 -12.29 -16.49
C ALA A 59 12.38 -13.38 -17.23
N PRO A 60 13.01 -14.50 -17.64
CA PRO A 60 12.40 -15.48 -18.52
C PRO A 60 11.14 -16.13 -17.94
N TYR A 61 11.07 -16.38 -16.63
CA TYR A 61 9.87 -16.92 -16.00
C TYR A 61 8.71 -15.92 -15.95
N MET A 62 9.00 -14.63 -15.78
CA MET A 62 7.98 -13.59 -15.82
C MET A 62 7.31 -13.56 -17.20
N LEU A 63 8.11 -13.58 -18.27
CA LEU A 63 7.58 -13.51 -19.64
C LEU A 63 7.01 -14.83 -20.16
N ASN A 64 7.70 -15.95 -19.93
CA ASN A 64 7.37 -17.22 -20.58
C ASN A 64 6.36 -18.06 -19.79
N VAL A 65 6.15 -17.77 -18.50
CA VAL A 65 5.23 -18.48 -17.60
C VAL A 65 4.16 -17.53 -17.08
N LEU A 66 4.53 -16.55 -16.25
CA LEU A 66 3.55 -15.73 -15.54
C LEU A 66 2.69 -14.88 -16.49
N ALA A 67 3.30 -14.26 -17.49
CA ALA A 67 2.57 -13.45 -18.48
C ALA A 67 1.59 -14.26 -19.33
N LYS A 68 1.75 -15.60 -19.43
CA LYS A 68 0.81 -16.48 -20.14
C LYS A 68 -0.34 -16.97 -19.25
N CYS A 69 -0.14 -16.98 -17.94
CA CYS A 69 -1.13 -17.40 -16.95
C CYS A 69 -1.96 -16.23 -16.38
N GLY A 70 -1.79 -15.02 -16.91
CA GLY A 70 -2.49 -13.83 -16.44
C GLY A 70 -2.51 -12.73 -17.50
N THR A 71 -2.73 -11.50 -17.05
CA THR A 71 -2.81 -10.34 -17.94
C THR A 71 -1.51 -9.53 -17.89
N LEU A 72 -0.77 -9.53 -18.99
CA LEU A 72 0.36 -8.62 -19.16
C LEU A 72 -0.14 -7.24 -19.62
N ILE A 73 0.27 -6.18 -18.91
CA ILE A 73 0.05 -4.78 -19.33
C ILE A 73 1.37 -4.26 -19.92
N PRO A 74 1.55 -4.30 -21.25
CA PRO A 74 2.86 -4.08 -21.89
C PRO A 74 3.34 -2.63 -21.86
N ASN A 75 2.44 -1.69 -21.62
CA ASN A 75 2.69 -0.25 -21.60
C ASN A 75 2.34 0.38 -20.24
N LEU A 76 2.54 -0.36 -19.15
CA LEU A 76 2.47 0.19 -17.80
C LEU A 76 3.64 1.17 -17.59
N SER A 77 3.34 2.39 -17.15
CA SER A 77 4.33 3.41 -16.83
C SER A 77 4.15 3.93 -15.41
N ILE A 78 5.25 4.39 -14.82
CA ILE A 78 5.20 5.15 -13.57
C ILE A 78 4.91 6.60 -13.95
N ALA A 79 3.82 7.16 -13.40
CA ALA A 79 3.45 8.55 -13.63
C ALA A 79 4.61 9.48 -13.22
N GLN A 80 4.94 10.42 -14.10
CA GLN A 80 5.84 11.53 -13.82
C GLN A 80 4.97 12.74 -13.50
N LEU A 81 4.94 13.14 -12.24
CA LEU A 81 4.10 14.22 -11.76
C LEU A 81 4.99 15.31 -11.16
N ASP A 82 4.63 16.57 -11.39
CA ASP A 82 5.31 17.69 -10.76
C ASP A 82 5.16 17.58 -9.23
N ASP A 83 6.25 17.82 -8.51
CA ASP A 83 6.32 17.84 -7.03
C ASP A 83 5.97 16.52 -6.30
N VAL A 84 5.89 15.38 -7.01
CA VAL A 84 5.65 14.06 -6.40
C VAL A 84 6.68 13.04 -6.87
N ASP A 85 7.48 12.50 -5.94
CA ASP A 85 8.32 11.35 -6.23
C ASP A 85 7.46 10.08 -6.34
N THR A 86 7.63 9.33 -7.42
CA THR A 86 6.87 8.12 -7.73
C THR A 86 7.75 6.87 -7.85
N SER A 87 9.05 6.98 -7.54
CA SER A 87 10.05 5.98 -7.93
C SER A 87 10.23 4.83 -6.93
N HIS A 88 10.69 5.12 -5.71
CA HIS A 88 11.18 4.10 -4.77
C HIS A 88 10.24 3.82 -3.61
N ALA A 89 10.41 4.49 -2.48
CA ALA A 89 9.62 4.22 -1.29
C ALA A 89 8.21 4.82 -1.44
N GLU A 90 8.13 5.99 -2.06
CA GLU A 90 6.92 6.69 -2.45
C GLU A 90 6.10 5.87 -3.45
N GLY A 91 6.75 5.22 -4.43
CA GLY A 91 6.08 4.34 -5.38
C GLY A 91 5.34 3.18 -4.71
N THR A 92 5.95 2.56 -3.69
CA THR A 92 5.29 1.53 -2.87
C THR A 92 4.09 2.11 -2.13
N LEU A 93 4.25 3.26 -1.48
CA LEU A 93 3.14 3.89 -0.76
C LEU A 93 2.01 4.34 -1.70
N ASN A 94 2.32 4.77 -2.92
CA ASN A 94 1.32 5.14 -3.92
C ASN A 94 0.47 3.93 -4.32
N ILE A 95 1.09 2.75 -4.48
CA ILE A 95 0.37 1.48 -4.72
C ILE A 95 -0.50 1.12 -3.52
N LEU A 96 0.06 1.18 -2.31
CA LEU A 96 -0.65 0.75 -1.11
C LEU A 96 -1.78 1.70 -0.72
N THR A 97 -1.68 2.99 -1.00
CA THR A 97 -2.72 3.98 -0.63
C THR A 97 -3.64 4.34 -1.80
N GLY A 98 -3.26 4.02 -3.04
CA GLY A 98 -3.96 4.43 -4.25
C GLY A 98 -3.91 5.94 -4.52
N ARG A 99 -2.89 6.65 -4.00
CA ARG A 99 -2.79 8.12 -4.10
C ARG A 99 -1.40 8.56 -4.51
N TYR A 100 -1.32 9.62 -5.32
CA TYR A 100 -0.08 10.36 -5.59
C TYR A 100 -0.02 11.58 -4.66
N ARG A 101 0.68 11.47 -3.52
CA ARG A 101 0.84 12.56 -2.55
C ARG A 101 2.23 12.55 -1.93
N GLY A 102 2.68 13.72 -1.48
CA GLY A 102 3.85 13.83 -0.60
C GLY A 102 3.61 13.08 0.72
N TYR A 103 4.56 12.23 1.08
CA TYR A 103 4.54 11.48 2.34
C TYR A 103 5.32 12.21 3.42
N SER A 104 4.87 12.09 4.67
CA SER A 104 5.57 12.69 5.80
C SER A 104 6.91 11.98 6.02
N LYS A 105 8.00 12.74 6.02
CA LYS A 105 9.33 12.24 6.34
C LYS A 105 9.49 12.20 7.86
N VAL A 106 9.62 11.02 8.44
CA VAL A 106 9.75 10.81 9.89
C VAL A 106 11.19 10.40 10.19
N GLY A 107 11.99 11.36 10.67
CA GLY A 107 13.37 11.12 11.11
C GLY A 107 14.41 11.11 9.97
N THR A 108 15.58 11.70 10.26
CA THR A 108 16.73 11.78 9.36
C THR A 108 18.02 11.71 10.18
N GLN A 109 18.44 10.51 10.56
CA GLN A 109 19.78 10.27 11.09
C GLN A 109 20.44 9.15 10.27
N GLY A 110 20.98 9.53 9.12
CA GLY A 110 21.92 8.70 8.34
C GLY A 110 21.33 7.62 7.41
N LEU A 111 20.02 7.36 7.43
CA LEU A 111 19.33 6.42 6.54
C LEU A 111 18.21 7.12 5.77
N ALA A 112 17.78 6.52 4.65
CA ALA A 112 16.68 7.03 3.83
C ALA A 112 15.46 7.39 4.71
N PRO A 113 14.77 8.52 4.46
CA PRO A 113 13.71 8.99 5.33
C PRO A 113 12.61 7.93 5.48
N LEU A 114 12.19 7.64 6.72
CA LEU A 114 11.02 6.80 6.93
C LEU A 114 9.79 7.57 6.44
N LEU A 115 9.09 7.02 5.46
CA LEU A 115 7.89 7.63 4.91
C LEU A 115 6.68 7.05 5.61
N GLU A 116 5.85 7.93 6.16
CA GLU A 116 4.55 7.54 6.69
C GLU A 116 3.43 7.86 5.66
N PRO A 117 2.55 6.88 5.33
CA PRO A 117 1.38 7.15 4.50
C PRO A 117 0.49 8.18 5.18
N ASN A 118 -0.23 9.05 4.48
CA ASN A 118 -1.21 9.99 5.08
C ASN A 118 -2.68 9.55 4.86
N ALA A 119 -2.88 8.38 4.26
CA ALA A 119 -4.16 7.77 3.98
C ALA A 119 -4.12 6.28 4.35
N PRO A 120 -5.29 5.63 4.58
CA PRO A 120 -5.33 4.20 4.83
C PRO A 120 -4.77 3.41 3.64
N THR A 121 -3.98 2.40 3.96
CA THR A 121 -3.40 1.44 3.02
C THR A 121 -4.40 0.35 2.64
N LEU A 122 -4.11 -0.39 1.57
CA LEU A 122 -4.86 -1.57 1.14
C LEU A 122 -5.04 -2.57 2.29
N PHE A 123 -3.99 -2.80 3.09
CA PHE A 123 -4.04 -3.71 4.24
C PHE A 123 -4.98 -3.22 5.34
N GLU A 124 -5.04 -1.91 5.58
CA GLU A 124 -5.99 -1.33 6.54
C GLU A 124 -7.42 -1.42 6.03
N TYR A 125 -7.65 -1.20 4.73
CA TYR A 125 -8.97 -1.41 4.13
C TYR A 125 -9.42 -2.87 4.22
N VAL A 126 -8.52 -3.82 3.92
CA VAL A 126 -8.82 -5.25 4.00
C VAL A 126 -9.15 -5.66 5.43
N ARG A 127 -8.36 -5.26 6.43
CA ARG A 127 -8.61 -5.56 7.85
C ARG A 127 -9.86 -4.87 8.41
N LYS A 128 -10.23 -3.70 7.85
CA LYS A 128 -11.49 -3.03 8.21
C LYS A 128 -12.70 -3.75 7.64
N ALA A 129 -12.60 -4.27 6.42
CA ALA A 129 -13.70 -4.94 5.73
C ALA A 129 -13.91 -6.39 6.20
N TYR A 130 -12.80 -7.08 6.53
CA TYR A 130 -12.80 -8.50 6.81
C TYR A 130 -12.13 -8.82 8.14
N ASN A 131 -12.61 -9.88 8.80
CA ASN A 131 -12.04 -10.41 10.03
C ASN A 131 -10.76 -11.21 9.71
N ILE A 132 -9.71 -10.51 9.30
CA ILE A 132 -8.40 -11.09 8.97
C ILE A 132 -7.41 -10.71 10.08
N PRO A 133 -6.72 -11.69 10.69
CA PRO A 133 -5.67 -11.42 11.66
C PRO A 133 -4.57 -10.53 11.08
N ALA A 134 -4.00 -9.63 11.89
CA ALA A 134 -3.00 -8.66 11.41
C ALA A 134 -1.78 -9.30 10.73
N HIS A 135 -1.37 -10.50 11.16
CA HIS A 135 -0.25 -11.22 10.57
C HIS A 135 -0.53 -11.82 9.18
N GLN A 136 -1.78 -11.79 8.72
CA GLN A 136 -2.20 -12.32 7.41
C GLN A 136 -2.47 -11.22 6.37
N ALA A 137 -2.37 -9.94 6.75
CA ALA A 137 -2.56 -8.79 5.87
C ALA A 137 -1.41 -7.79 6.07
N LEU A 138 -0.28 -8.06 5.38
CA LEU A 138 1.02 -7.38 5.51
C LEU A 138 1.51 -6.83 4.17
#